data_AF-A0A7J5F520-F1
#
_entry.id   AF-A0A7J5F520-F1
#
_cell.length_a   1.000
_cell.length_b   1.000
_cell.length_c   1.000
_cell.angle_alpha   90.00
_cell.angle_beta   90.00
_cell.angle_gamma   90.00
#
_symmetry.space_group_name_H-M   'P 1'
#
loop_
_entity.id
_entity.type
_entity.pdbx_description
1 polymer ?
#
loop_
_entity_poly.entity_id
_entity_poly.type
_entity_poly.pdbx_seq_one_letter_code
_entity_poly.pdbx_strand_id
1 'polypeptide(L)'
;MDITLTTPALLFPALSLLMLAYTNRFLALASLIRTLHAEYQQTKEEVVQLQIESLRRRLNVIKQTQTFGVAGFFGGVLSMVLSFVGGTAAAAWMFGASLVLMLISLALSLKEVYLSLDTLSLLLDGRPSE
;
A
#
# COMPACT_ATOMS: atom_id res chain seq x y z
N MET A 1 -29.50 -9.32 0.79
CA MET A 1 -28.68 -9.01 -0.40
C MET A 1 -28.24 -10.35 -0.94
N ASP A 2 -28.73 -10.75 -2.11
CA ASP A 2 -28.38 -12.06 -2.70
C ASP A 2 -26.92 -12.05 -3.13
N ILE A 3 -26.06 -12.69 -2.33
CA ILE A 3 -24.67 -12.91 -2.68
C ILE A 3 -24.65 -14.06 -3.70
N THR A 4 -24.61 -13.72 -4.98
CA THR A 4 -24.37 -14.70 -6.03
C THR A 4 -22.91 -15.15 -5.99
N LEU A 5 -22.66 -16.44 -6.25
CA LEU A 5 -21.31 -17.05 -6.25
C LEU A 5 -20.28 -16.35 -7.17
N THR A 6 -20.72 -15.41 -8.00
CA THR A 6 -19.88 -14.58 -8.86
C THR A 6 -19.09 -13.52 -8.10
N THR A 7 -19.55 -13.06 -6.93
CA THR A 7 -18.85 -11.97 -6.21
C THR A 7 -17.49 -12.41 -5.65
N PRO A 8 -17.35 -13.57 -4.98
CA PRO A 8 -16.04 -14.09 -4.57
C PRO A 8 -15.09 -14.37 -5.75
N ALA A 9 -15.63 -14.85 -6.88
CA ALA A 9 -14.84 -15.18 -8.06
C ALA A 9 -14.14 -13.96 -8.69
N LEU A 10 -14.74 -12.77 -8.59
CA LEU A 10 -14.15 -11.51 -9.06
C LEU A 10 -13.15 -10.90 -8.07
N LEU A 11 -13.30 -11.23 -6.79
CA LEU A 11 -12.48 -10.68 -5.71
C LEU A 11 -11.06 -11.24 -5.71
N PHE A 12 -10.88 -12.57 -5.87
CA PHE A 12 -9.56 -13.18 -5.81
C PHE A 12 -8.56 -12.66 -6.85
N PRO A 13 -8.92 -12.50 -8.14
CA PRO A 13 -8.02 -11.94 -9.13
C PRO A 13 -7.64 -10.48 -8.83
N ALA A 14 -8.63 -9.67 -8.43
CA ALA A 14 -8.41 -8.26 -8.11
C ALA A 14 -7.46 -8.08 -6.91
N LEU A 15 -7.65 -8.85 -5.83
CA LEU A 15 -6.75 -8.85 -4.68
C LEU A 15 -5.33 -9.28 -5.07
N SER A 16 -5.22 -10.33 -5.87
CA SER A 16 -3.92 -10.86 -6.30
C SER A 16 -3.13 -9.84 -7.11
N LEU A 17 -3.81 -9.16 -8.04
CA LEU A 17 -3.20 -8.10 -8.84
C LEU A 17 -2.79 -6.90 -7.98
N LEU A 18 -3.63 -6.51 -7.01
CA LEU A 18 -3.34 -5.43 -6.07
C LEU A 18 -2.10 -5.76 -5.21
N MET A 19 -2.03 -6.98 -4.67
CA MET A 19 -0.88 -7.44 -3.89
C MET A 19 0.39 -7.52 -4.72
N LEU A 20 0.30 -7.97 -5.98
CA LEU A 20 1.43 -8.00 -6.90
C LEU A 20 1.96 -6.59 -7.17
N ALA A 21 1.07 -5.62 -7.40
CA ALA A 21 1.45 -4.23 -7.62
C ALA A 21 2.19 -3.64 -6.40
N TYR A 22 1.69 -3.86 -5.18
CA TYR A 22 2.36 -3.40 -3.96
C TYR A 22 3.69 -4.11 -3.70
N THR A 23 3.74 -5.42 -3.93
CA THR A 23 4.97 -6.21 -3.80
C THR A 23 6.05 -5.72 -4.76
N ASN A 24 5.68 -5.42 -6.01
CA ASN A 24 6.61 -4.87 -6.99
C ASN A 24 7.18 -3.52 -6.56
N ARG A 25 6.34 -2.60 -6.06
CA ARG A 25 6.83 -1.30 -5.53
C ARG A 25 7.72 -1.47 -4.30
N PHE A 26 7.35 -2.36 -3.39
CA PHE A 26 8.16 -2.68 -2.21
C PHE A 26 9.54 -3.21 -2.59
N LEU A 27 9.59 -4.19 -3.50
CA LEU A 27 10.86 -4.79 -3.96
C LEU A 27 11.75 -3.77 -4.68
N ALA A 28 11.16 -2.91 -5.52
CA ALA A 28 11.90 -1.84 -6.20
C ALA A 28 12.56 -0.88 -5.21
N LEU A 29 11.81 -0.37 -4.21
CA LEU A 29 12.36 0.51 -3.19
C LEU A 29 13.40 -0.19 -2.30
N ALA A 30 13.14 -1.44 -1.90
CA ALA A 30 14.08 -2.22 -1.10
C ALA A 30 15.39 -2.47 -1.85
N SER A 31 15.33 -2.70 -3.16
CA SER A 31 16.52 -2.82 -4.01
C SER A 31 17.31 -1.51 -4.03
N LEU A 32 16.64 -0.38 -4.29
CA LEU A 32 17.28 0.94 -4.33
C LEU A 32 17.94 1.31 -3.00
N ILE A 33 17.27 1.04 -1.86
CA ILE A 33 17.84 1.26 -0.52
C ILE A 33 19.13 0.45 -0.33
N ARG A 34 19.19 -0.81 -0.78
CA ARG A 34 20.40 -1.64 -0.66
C ARG A 34 21.54 -1.08 -1.50
N THR A 35 21.26 -0.63 -2.73
CA THR A 35 22.26 -0.01 -3.61
C THR A 35 22.83 1.26 -2.99
N LEU A 36 21.96 2.20 -2.57
CA LEU A 36 22.41 3.45 -1.92
C LEU A 36 23.14 3.17 -0.61
N HIS A 37 22.74 2.13 0.14
CA HIS A 37 23.45 1.77 1.35
C HIS A 37 24.87 1.29 1.07
N ALA A 38 25.09 0.51 0.01
CA ALA A 38 26.43 0.09 -0.41
C ALA A 38 27.29 1.29 -0.83
N GLU A 39 26.72 2.25 -1.56
CA GLU A 39 27.37 3.50 -1.96
C GLU A 39 27.75 4.35 -0.74
N TYR A 40 26.83 4.54 0.20
CA TYR A 40 27.09 5.27 1.44
C TYR A 40 28.24 4.67 2.26
N GLN A 41 28.41 3.34 2.25
CA GLN A 41 29.54 2.72 2.96
C GLN A 41 30.89 3.08 2.34
N GLN A 42 30.93 3.39 1.04
CA GLN A 42 32.14 3.76 0.31
C GLN A 42 32.41 5.27 0.40
N THR A 43 31.39 6.09 0.19
CA THR A 43 31.55 7.56 0.08
C THR A 43 31.38 8.28 1.40
N LYS A 44 30.58 7.73 2.33
CA LYS A 44 30.12 8.38 3.58
C LYS A 44 29.42 9.72 3.34
N GLU A 45 28.88 9.94 2.14
CA GLU A 45 28.20 11.18 1.80
C GLU A 45 26.85 11.32 2.53
N GLU A 46 26.66 12.44 3.21
CA GLU A 46 25.44 12.75 3.95
C GLU A 46 24.21 12.79 3.03
N VAL A 47 24.38 13.21 1.77
CA VAL A 47 23.31 13.24 0.76
C VAL A 47 22.74 11.84 0.50
N VAL A 48 23.59 10.81 0.43
CA VAL A 48 23.15 9.42 0.21
C VAL A 48 22.37 8.91 1.43
N GLN A 49 22.77 9.29 2.64
CA GLN A 49 22.04 8.98 3.86
C GLN A 49 20.63 9.58 3.86
N LEU A 50 20.50 10.85 3.45
CA LEU A 50 19.21 11.54 3.35
C LEU A 50 18.28 10.87 2.33
N GLN A 51 18.82 10.41 1.19
CA GLN A 51 18.04 9.64 0.20
C GLN A 51 17.55 8.29 0.76
N ILE A 52 18.40 7.56 1.50
CA ILE A 52 17.98 6.32 2.14
C ILE A 52 16.84 6.56 3.12
N GLU A 53 16.89 7.67 3.87
CA GLU A 53 15.83 8.01 4.81
C GLU A 53 14.49 8.33 4.10
N SER A 54 14.53 9.10 3.01
CA SER A 54 13.32 9.40 2.23
C SER A 54 12.69 8.13 1.64
N LEU A 55 13.51 7.20 1.13
CA LEU A 55 13.04 5.91 0.62
C LEU A 55 12.46 5.02 1.72
N ARG A 56 13.03 5.03 2.94
CA ARG A 56 12.47 4.32 4.09
C ARG A 56 11.10 4.86 4.48
N ARG A 57 10.90 6.18 4.44
CA ARG A 57 9.58 6.80 4.68
C ARG A 57 8.57 6.35 3.64
N ARG A 58 8.93 6.35 2.35
CA ARG A 58 8.09 5.83 1.24
C ARG A 58 7.75 4.36 1.45
N LEU A 59 8.73 3.53 1.80
CA LEU A 59 8.55 2.10 2.07
C LEU A 59 7.53 1.86 3.20
N ASN A 60 7.58 2.67 4.26
CA ASN A 60 6.62 2.58 5.36
C ASN A 60 5.19 2.93 4.92
N VAL A 61 5.02 3.94 4.05
CA VAL A 61 3.70 4.28 3.50
C VAL A 61 3.16 3.13 2.65
N ILE A 62 3.98 2.51 1.78
CA ILE A 62 3.57 1.33 0.99
C ILE A 62 3.13 0.18 1.91
N LYS A 63 3.91 -0.10 2.96
CA LYS A 63 3.57 -1.13 3.95
C LYS A 63 2.21 -0.85 4.60
N GLN A 64 1.94 0.40 4.98
CA GLN A 64 0.66 0.79 5.58
C GLN A 64 -0.48 0.63 4.57
N THR A 65 -0.32 1.10 3.33
CA THR A 65 -1.30 0.90 2.24
C THR A 65 -1.68 -0.57 2.10
N GLN A 66 -0.70 -1.47 2.05
CA GLN A 66 -0.94 -2.90 1.92
C GLN A 66 -1.62 -3.47 3.16
N THR A 67 -1.23 -3.04 4.36
CA THR A 67 -1.81 -3.51 5.63
C THR A 67 -3.30 -3.17 5.71
N PHE A 68 -3.66 -1.91 5.44
CA PHE A 68 -5.06 -1.48 5.44
C PHE A 68 -5.86 -2.13 4.29
N GLY A 69 -5.23 -2.31 3.12
CA GLY A 69 -5.86 -2.96 1.98
C GLY A 69 -6.21 -4.42 2.26
N VAL A 70 -5.25 -5.19 2.80
CA VAL A 70 -5.46 -6.60 3.21
C VAL A 70 -6.48 -6.69 4.33
N ALA A 71 -6.41 -5.82 5.34
CA ALA A 71 -7.36 -5.82 6.45
C ALA A 71 -8.79 -5.52 5.97
N GLY A 72 -8.95 -4.53 5.09
CA GLY A 72 -10.23 -4.22 4.45
C GLY A 72 -10.75 -5.40 3.64
N PHE A 73 -9.91 -5.99 2.79
CA PHE A 73 -10.31 -7.13 1.98
C PHE A 73 -10.73 -8.34 2.82
N PHE A 74 -9.96 -8.65 3.87
CA PHE A 74 -10.27 -9.70 4.83
C PHE A 74 -11.62 -9.46 5.52
N GLY A 75 -11.88 -8.22 5.98
CA GLY A 75 -13.17 -7.83 6.54
C GLY A 75 -14.32 -7.98 5.53
N GLY A 76 -14.10 -7.66 4.26
CA GLY A 76 -15.07 -7.85 3.19
C GLY A 76 -15.41 -9.32 2.95
N VAL A 77 -14.40 -10.20 2.92
CA VAL A 77 -14.60 -11.66 2.83
C VAL A 77 -15.34 -12.18 4.06
N LEU A 78 -14.96 -11.75 5.27
CA LEU A 78 -15.62 -12.15 6.52
C LEU A 78 -17.09 -11.70 6.54
N SER A 79 -17.38 -10.50 6.04
CA SER A 79 -18.75 -10.01 5.87
C SER A 79 -19.56 -10.90 4.92
N MET A 80 -18.98 -11.35 3.80
CA MET A 80 -19.67 -12.28 2.90
C MET A 80 -19.99 -13.61 3.59
N VAL A 81 -19.04 -14.15 4.38
CA VAL A 81 -19.26 -15.37 5.17
C VAL A 81 -20.38 -15.18 6.19
N LEU A 82 -20.38 -14.08 6.94
CA LEU A 82 -21.44 -13.77 7.92
C LEU A 82 -22.81 -13.64 7.27
N SER A 83 -22.88 -13.00 6.11
CA SER A 83 -24.12 -12.88 5.34
C SER A 83 -24.62 -14.24 4.85
N PHE A 84 -23.72 -15.16 4.50
CA PHE A 84 -24.07 -16.53 4.07
C PHE A 84 -24.64 -17.38 5.21
N VAL A 85 -24.14 -17.21 6.44
CA VAL A 85 -24.63 -17.93 7.64
C VAL A 85 -25.90 -17.27 8.24
N GLY A 86 -26.41 -16.19 7.65
CA GLY A 86 -27.65 -15.53 8.04
C GLY A 86 -27.50 -14.37 9.03
N GLY A 87 -26.26 -13.98 9.39
CA GLY A 87 -25.96 -12.88 10.31
C GLY A 87 -25.97 -11.49 9.64
N THR A 88 -27.13 -11.02 9.16
CA THR A 88 -27.24 -9.82 8.30
C THR A 88 -26.77 -8.52 8.95
N ALA A 89 -27.06 -8.30 10.23
CA ALA A 89 -26.62 -7.09 10.94
C ALA A 89 -25.11 -7.05 11.16
N ALA A 90 -24.52 -8.16 11.60
CA ALA A 90 -23.07 -8.27 11.81
C ALA A 90 -22.30 -8.15 10.48
N ALA A 91 -22.85 -8.73 9.40
CA ALA A 91 -22.29 -8.58 8.06
C ALA A 91 -22.29 -7.10 7.62
N ALA A 92 -23.38 -6.36 7.80
CA ALA A 92 -23.45 -4.94 7.41
C ALA A 92 -22.40 -4.07 8.14
N TRP A 93 -22.24 -4.24 9.45
CA TRP A 93 -21.22 -3.52 10.22
C TRP A 93 -19.79 -3.88 9.78
N MET A 94 -19.52 -5.17 9.58
CA MET A 94 -18.21 -5.65 9.11
C MET A 94 -17.89 -5.11 7.71
N PHE A 95 -18.89 -5.10 6.81
CA PHE A 95 -18.76 -4.53 5.48
C PHE A 95 -18.43 -3.03 5.55
N GLY A 96 -19.18 -2.26 6.34
CA GLY A 96 -18.91 -0.83 6.53
C GLY A 96 -17.48 -0.57 7.04
N ALA A 97 -17.03 -1.32 8.05
CA ALA A 97 -15.66 -1.22 8.56
C ALA A 97 -14.61 -1.56 7.50
N SER A 98 -14.87 -2.58 6.67
CA SER A 98 -13.97 -2.98 5.58
C SER A 98 -13.78 -1.86 4.54
N LEU A 99 -14.85 -1.14 4.20
CA LEU A 99 -14.81 -0.03 3.26
C LEU A 99 -13.98 1.14 3.80
N VAL A 100 -14.10 1.45 5.10
CA VAL A 100 -13.29 2.49 5.75
C VAL A 100 -11.81 2.13 5.67
N LEU A 101 -11.44 0.88 5.96
CA LEU A 101 -10.04 0.42 5.84
C LEU A 101 -9.53 0.52 4.39
N MET A 102 -10.36 0.18 3.40
CA MET A 102 -10.00 0.32 1.99
C MET A 102 -9.84 1.80 1.58
N LEU A 103 -10.67 2.71 2.09
CA LEU A 103 -10.51 4.15 1.85
C LEU A 103 -9.20 4.69 2.45
N ILE A 104 -8.84 4.25 3.67
CA ILE A 104 -7.56 4.61 4.29
C ILE A 104 -6.40 4.08 3.44
N SER A 105 -6.47 2.84 2.99
CA SER A 105 -5.47 2.25 2.09
C SER A 105 -5.29 3.07 0.82
N LEU A 106 -6.40 3.48 0.18
CA LEU A 106 -6.36 4.26 -1.05
C LEU A 106 -5.78 5.67 -0.83
N ALA A 107 -6.14 6.33 0.28
CA ALA A 107 -5.58 7.64 0.64
C ALA A 107 -4.06 7.56 0.87
N LEU A 108 -3.58 6.51 1.53
CA LEU A 108 -2.13 6.27 1.69
C LEU A 108 -1.45 5.97 0.36
N SER A 109 -2.10 5.23 -0.53
CA SER A 109 -1.61 5.00 -1.89
C SER A 109 -1.47 6.31 -2.68
N LEU A 110 -2.42 7.24 -2.56
CA LEU A 110 -2.32 8.56 -3.19
C LEU A 110 -1.14 9.36 -2.60
N LYS A 111 -1.01 9.38 -1.26
CA LYS A 111 0.12 10.02 -0.57
C LYS A 111 1.46 9.50 -1.06
N GLU A 112 1.59 8.19 -1.28
CA GLU A 112 2.81 7.58 -1.81
C GLU A 112 3.15 8.07 -3.22
N VAL A 113 2.15 8.19 -4.10
CA VAL A 113 2.35 8.71 -5.45
C VAL A 113 2.86 10.16 -5.41
N TYR A 114 2.28 11.02 -4.58
CA TYR A 114 2.77 12.40 -4.44
C TYR A 114 4.21 12.46 -3.93
N LEU A 115 4.55 11.64 -2.92
CA LEU A 115 5.92 11.59 -2.38
C LEU A 115 6.94 11.09 -3.42
N SER A 116 6.52 10.15 -4.26
CA SER A 116 7.30 9.64 -5.40
C SER A 116 7.53 10.70 -6.48
N LEU A 117 6.52 11.52 -6.78
CA LEU A 117 6.62 12.61 -7.75
C LEU A 117 7.51 13.74 -7.24
N ASP A 118 7.34 14.15 -5.98
CA ASP A 118 8.13 15.23 -5.36
C ASP A 118 9.64 14.91 -5.36
N THR A 119 10.00 13.67 -5.01
CA THR A 119 11.41 13.22 -5.05
C THR A 119 11.97 13.26 -6.48
N LEU A 120 11.15 12.90 -7.48
CA LEU A 120 11.57 12.88 -8.88
C LEU A 120 11.71 14.29 -9.45
N SER A 121 10.80 15.22 -9.10
CA SER A 121 10.92 16.62 -9.50
C SER A 121 12.14 17.29 -8.87
N LEU A 122 12.45 17.03 -7.59
CA LEU A 122 13.66 17.56 -6.93
C LEU A 122 14.94 17.08 -7.64
N LEU A 123 14.97 15.80 -8.05
CA LEU A 123 16.10 15.22 -8.78
C LEU A 123 16.28 15.83 -10.18
N LEU A 124 15.19 16.23 -10.84
CA LEU A 124 15.20 16.79 -12.20
C LEU A 124 15.40 18.32 -12.21
N ASP A 125 14.87 19.06 -11.23
CA ASP A 125 14.93 20.53 -11.16
C ASP A 125 16.10 21.07 -10.31
N GLY A 126 16.83 20.22 -9.58
CA GLY A 126 18.04 20.62 -8.86
C GLY A 126 17.85 21.60 -7.68
N ARG A 127 16.62 21.76 -7.17
CA ARG A 127 16.34 22.61 -6.00
C ARG A 127 16.18 21.75 -4.74
N PRO A 128 16.94 21.99 -3.66
CA PRO A 128 16.66 21.36 -2.36
C PRO A 128 15.42 21.99 -1.71
N SER A 129 14.55 21.17 -1.12
CA SER A 129 13.39 21.63 -0.35
C SER A 129 13.81 22.15 1.02
N GLU A 130 13.37 23.38 1.32
CA GLU A 130 13.44 24.05 2.63
C GLU A 130 12.55 23.38 3.68
#